data_AF-A0A7K3QKD9-F1
#
_entry.id   AF-A0A7K3QKD9-F1
#
_cell.length_a   1.000
_cell.length_b   1.000
_cell.length_c   1.000
_cell.angle_alpha   90.00
_cell.angle_beta   90.00
_cell.angle_gamma   90.00
#
_symmetry.space_group_name_H-M   'P 1'
#
loop_
_entity.id
_entity.type
_entity.pdbx_description
1 polymer ?
#
loop_
_entity_poly.entity_id
_entity_poly.type
_entity_poly.pdbx_seq_one_letter_code
_entity_poly.pdbx_strand_id
1 'polypeptide(L)'
;MASSTDTPAQPDRPPRPNTAFRQVRGRRSPAEFAALVRRAAREIGERVSCDARYVGRVEAGEIRCPNYAYERVFLHMFPGRTLDDLGFAPRSAVRGRGARPAAPPGTAPAAAYEHPYDPLNHEESDVLRRAFMTGTGATVAAAATLGPLGLATDASAAARRPGASEAAAVEEAVRSIRLLDDKHGADGLYRRAAEPLRAAYALLDAGATRQTTAERLHAGAGELAISVGWLAHDSGRFDDARSHYAEALATARMTGDPGLEAHAFCNTAFLAR
;
A
#
# COMPACT_ATOMS: atom_id res chain seq x y z
N MET A 1 25.44 3.47 -42.83
CA MET A 1 24.39 2.46 -42.61
C MET A 1 24.94 1.38 -41.70
N ALA A 2 24.83 1.56 -40.39
CA ALA A 2 25.17 0.52 -39.40
C ALA A 2 23.93 0.38 -38.50
N SER A 3 23.18 -0.70 -38.70
CA SER A 3 21.98 -1.01 -37.93
C SER A 3 22.40 -1.59 -36.58
N SER A 4 22.22 -0.80 -35.51
CA SER A 4 22.29 -1.30 -34.14
C SER A 4 21.06 -2.15 -33.85
N THR A 5 21.26 -3.45 -33.67
CA THR A 5 20.23 -4.37 -33.19
C THR A 5 20.06 -4.16 -31.68
N ASP A 6 19.05 -3.40 -31.28
CA ASP A 6 18.57 -3.36 -29.90
C ASP A 6 17.91 -4.70 -29.57
N THR A 7 18.58 -5.49 -28.73
CA THR A 7 18.01 -6.70 -28.14
C THR A 7 16.94 -6.29 -27.13
N PRO A 8 15.66 -6.70 -27.29
CA PRO A 8 14.61 -6.34 -26.34
C PRO A 8 14.86 -7.00 -24.98
N ALA A 9 14.72 -6.21 -23.91
CA ALA A 9 14.88 -6.63 -22.53
C ALA A 9 13.93 -7.81 -22.20
N GLN A 10 14.50 -8.86 -21.61
CA GLN A 10 13.78 -10.06 -21.17
C GLN A 10 12.58 -9.71 -20.25
N PRO A 11 11.43 -10.38 -20.40
CA PRO A 11 10.30 -10.22 -19.48
C PRO A 11 10.66 -10.71 -18.06
N ASP A 12 10.18 -9.96 -17.06
CA ASP A 12 10.34 -10.19 -15.62
C ASP A 12 10.26 -11.67 -15.24
N ARG A 13 11.39 -12.19 -14.78
CA ARG A 13 11.44 -13.50 -14.12
C ARG A 13 10.59 -13.42 -12.85
N PRO A 14 9.71 -14.40 -12.56
CA PRO A 14 8.93 -14.40 -11.33
C PRO A 14 9.86 -14.27 -10.11
N PRO A 15 9.43 -13.56 -9.05
CA PRO A 15 10.24 -13.38 -7.86
C PRO A 15 10.65 -14.75 -7.32
N ARG A 16 11.95 -14.91 -7.07
CA ARG A 16 12.50 -16.15 -6.50
C ARG A 16 12.17 -16.16 -5.00
N PRO A 17 11.50 -17.19 -4.48
CA PRO A 17 11.20 -17.27 -3.06
C PRO A 17 12.46 -17.18 -2.19
N ASN A 18 12.40 -16.41 -1.11
CA ASN A 18 13.49 -16.29 -0.14
C ASN A 18 13.43 -17.46 0.85
N THR A 19 14.05 -18.57 0.47
CA THR A 19 14.12 -19.78 1.30
C THR A 19 15.03 -19.60 2.52
N ALA A 20 16.05 -18.76 2.44
CA ALA A 20 16.96 -18.46 3.56
C ALA A 20 16.22 -17.78 4.72
N PHE A 21 15.43 -16.75 4.42
CA PHE A 21 14.61 -16.08 5.43
C PHE A 21 13.55 -17.02 6.03
N ARG A 22 12.96 -17.90 5.21
CA ARG A 22 12.03 -18.94 5.69
C ARG A 22 12.68 -19.94 6.64
N GLN A 23 13.94 -20.31 6.39
CA GLN A 23 14.70 -21.17 7.32
C GLN A 23 14.94 -20.46 8.66
N VAL A 24 15.26 -19.17 8.62
CA VAL A 24 15.50 -18.35 9.81
C VAL A 24 14.23 -18.16 10.65
N ARG A 25 13.06 -17.99 10.02
CA ARG A 25 11.78 -18.03 10.73
C ARG A 25 11.56 -19.39 11.42
N GLY A 26 11.96 -20.47 10.76
CA GLY A 26 11.85 -21.84 11.26
C GLY A 26 10.39 -22.27 11.39
N ARG A 27 10.04 -22.89 12.53
CA ARG A 27 8.70 -23.41 12.80
C ARG A 27 7.67 -22.36 13.25
N ARG A 28 8.10 -21.12 13.49
CA ARG A 28 7.21 -20.04 13.96
C ARG A 28 6.24 -19.64 12.86
N SER A 29 5.00 -19.32 13.21
CA SER A 29 4.08 -18.72 12.24
C SER A 29 4.59 -17.36 11.76
N PRO A 30 4.15 -16.85 10.59
CA PRO A 30 4.50 -15.51 10.13
C PRO A 30 4.14 -14.41 11.14
N ALA A 31 3.00 -14.55 11.84
CA ALA A 31 2.56 -13.59 12.85
C ALA A 31 3.47 -13.58 14.10
N GLU A 32 3.85 -14.76 14.59
CA GLU A 32 4.78 -14.90 15.72
C GLU A 32 6.16 -14.33 15.38
N PHE A 33 6.65 -14.60 14.17
CA PHE A 33 7.92 -14.06 13.71
C PHE A 33 7.87 -12.54 13.57
N ALA A 34 6.80 -12.00 13.01
CA ALA A 34 6.60 -10.54 12.94
C ALA A 34 6.57 -9.89 14.33
N ALA A 35 5.97 -10.56 15.33
CA ALA A 35 5.98 -10.08 16.71
C ALA A 35 7.40 -10.03 17.31
N LEU A 36 8.25 -11.02 17.01
CA LEU A 36 9.67 -11.00 17.39
C LEU A 36 10.44 -9.87 16.69
N VAL A 37 10.18 -9.64 15.41
CA VAL A 37 10.78 -8.52 14.66
C VAL A 37 10.41 -7.18 15.29
N ARG A 38 9.12 -6.95 15.62
CA ARG A 38 8.69 -5.72 16.31
C ARG A 38 9.31 -5.58 17.70
N ARG A 39 9.50 -6.69 18.42
CA ARG A 39 10.19 -6.68 19.72
C ARG A 39 11.66 -6.27 19.57
N ALA A 40 12.39 -6.91 18.67
CA ALA A 40 13.79 -6.60 18.38
C ALA A 40 13.96 -5.14 17.93
N ALA A 41 13.04 -4.62 17.11
CA ALA A 41 13.05 -3.22 16.71
C ALA A 41 12.96 -2.26 17.90
N ARG A 42 12.08 -2.53 18.87
CA ARG A 42 12.00 -1.72 20.09
C ARG A 42 13.28 -1.77 20.92
N GLU A 43 13.96 -2.91 20.95
CA GLU A 43 15.23 -3.06 21.69
C GLU A 43 16.34 -2.16 21.13
N ILE A 44 16.34 -1.89 19.83
CA ILE A 44 17.32 -1.03 19.16
C ILE A 44 16.79 0.38 18.80
N GLY A 45 15.61 0.75 19.29
CA GLY A 45 15.01 2.06 19.03
C GLY A 45 14.45 2.26 17.60
N GLU A 46 14.30 1.19 16.84
CA GLU A 46 13.73 1.21 15.49
C GLU A 46 12.20 1.17 15.50
N ARG A 47 11.59 1.94 14.59
CA ARG A 47 10.14 2.00 14.41
C ARG A 47 9.75 1.21 13.16
N VAL A 48 9.32 -0.04 13.35
CA VAL A 48 8.84 -0.90 12.26
C VAL A 48 7.45 -1.47 12.56
N SER A 49 6.60 -1.50 11.55
CA SER A 49 5.23 -2.05 11.58
C SER A 49 5.19 -3.46 10.96
N CYS A 50 6.15 -4.32 11.30
CA CYS A 50 6.21 -5.68 10.76
C CYS A 50 4.94 -6.46 11.09
N ASP A 51 4.30 -7.11 10.13
CA ASP A 51 3.16 -7.99 10.32
C ASP A 51 3.33 -9.32 9.56
N ALA A 52 2.33 -10.20 9.64
CA ALA A 52 2.38 -11.50 8.96
C ALA A 52 2.48 -11.36 7.43
N ARG A 53 1.90 -10.29 6.86
CA ARG A 53 1.93 -10.03 5.41
C ARG A 53 3.32 -9.64 4.95
N TYR A 54 3.96 -8.74 5.66
CA TYR A 54 5.33 -8.31 5.38
C TYR A 54 6.27 -9.51 5.34
N VAL A 55 6.17 -10.41 6.34
CA VAL A 55 6.95 -11.66 6.37
C VAL A 55 6.62 -12.54 5.16
N GLY A 56 5.34 -12.68 4.78
CA GLY A 56 4.93 -13.42 3.59
C GLY A 56 5.54 -12.87 2.30
N ARG A 57 5.55 -11.55 2.12
CA ARG A 57 6.14 -10.88 0.94
C ARG A 57 7.66 -11.02 0.88
N VAL A 58 8.35 -11.00 2.02
CA VAL A 58 9.79 -11.32 2.11
C VAL A 58 10.03 -12.76 1.66
N GLU A 59 9.28 -13.72 2.20
CA GLU A 59 9.45 -15.14 1.87
C GLU A 59 9.09 -15.49 0.43
N ALA A 60 8.09 -14.81 -0.14
CA ALA A 60 7.73 -14.92 -1.55
C ALA A 60 8.81 -14.30 -2.48
N GLY A 61 9.74 -13.52 -1.94
CA GLY A 61 10.78 -12.84 -2.69
C GLY A 61 10.30 -11.56 -3.38
N GLU A 62 9.12 -11.06 -3.03
CA GLU A 62 8.63 -9.76 -3.50
C GLU A 62 9.46 -8.62 -2.89
N ILE A 63 9.82 -8.75 -1.62
CA ILE A 63 10.71 -7.81 -0.93
C ILE A 63 12.15 -8.35 -1.05
N ARG A 64 12.81 -7.95 -2.12
CA ARG A 64 14.21 -8.35 -2.42
C ARG A 64 15.24 -7.55 -1.64
N CYS A 65 14.93 -6.30 -1.29
CA CYS A 65 15.77 -5.46 -0.48
C CYS A 65 14.89 -4.70 0.53
N PRO A 66 14.98 -5.04 1.83
CA PRO A 66 14.23 -4.35 2.87
C PRO A 66 14.79 -2.94 3.08
N ASN A 67 13.98 -2.05 3.62
CA ASN A 67 14.46 -0.70 3.96
C ASN A 67 15.46 -0.76 5.13
N TYR A 68 16.17 0.35 5.37
CA TYR A 68 17.25 0.41 6.35
C TYR A 68 16.82 0.08 7.79
N ALA A 69 15.58 0.42 8.18
CA ALA A 69 15.07 0.10 9.51
C ALA A 69 14.95 -1.43 9.69
N TYR A 70 14.35 -2.12 8.73
CA TYR A 70 14.24 -3.58 8.77
C TYR A 70 15.61 -4.26 8.67
N GLU A 71 16.55 -3.72 7.89
CA GLU A 71 17.91 -4.27 7.82
C GLU A 71 18.60 -4.24 9.18
N ARG A 72 18.57 -3.09 9.88
CA ARG A 72 19.16 -2.98 11.22
C ARG A 72 18.51 -3.95 12.20
N VAL A 73 17.19 -4.09 12.14
CA VAL A 73 16.46 -5.07 12.96
C VAL A 73 16.89 -6.50 12.65
N PHE A 74 17.00 -6.88 11.37
CA PHE A 74 17.40 -8.24 11.00
C PHE A 74 18.84 -8.56 11.37
N LEU A 75 19.77 -7.62 11.19
CA LEU A 75 21.16 -7.78 11.59
C LEU A 75 21.31 -7.88 13.12
N HIS A 76 20.47 -7.15 13.88
CA HIS A 76 20.39 -7.27 15.33
C HIS A 76 19.83 -8.63 15.77
N MET A 77 18.78 -9.12 15.11
CA MET A 77 18.17 -10.42 15.43
C MET A 77 19.09 -11.61 15.08
N PHE A 78 19.92 -11.47 14.06
CA PHE A 78 20.78 -12.54 13.53
C PHE A 78 22.24 -12.08 13.47
N PRO A 79 22.89 -11.91 14.65
CA PRO A 79 24.27 -11.44 14.69
C PRO A 79 25.19 -12.40 13.93
N GLY A 80 26.12 -11.84 13.16
CA GLY A 80 27.07 -12.59 12.33
C GLY A 80 26.50 -13.04 10.97
N ARG A 81 25.24 -12.76 10.65
CA ARG A 81 24.69 -12.93 9.30
C ARG A 81 24.66 -11.61 8.55
N THR A 82 24.90 -11.67 7.25
CA THR A 82 24.68 -10.56 6.32
C THR A 82 23.25 -10.60 5.78
N LEU A 83 22.82 -9.52 5.11
CA LEU A 83 21.52 -9.50 4.42
C LEU A 83 21.45 -10.51 3.28
N ASP A 84 22.59 -10.77 2.62
CA ASP A 84 22.71 -11.80 1.59
C ASP A 84 22.53 -13.21 2.19
N ASP A 85 23.06 -13.47 3.40
CA ASP A 85 22.83 -14.74 4.13
C ASP A 85 21.36 -14.93 4.56
N LEU A 86 20.60 -13.83 4.64
CA LEU A 86 19.15 -13.82 4.86
C LEU A 86 18.36 -13.86 3.55
N GLY A 87 19.03 -13.98 2.40
CA GLY A 87 18.44 -14.11 1.07
C GLY A 87 17.95 -12.80 0.47
N PHE A 88 18.38 -11.65 0.99
CA PHE A 88 18.14 -10.35 0.37
C PHE A 88 19.21 -10.06 -0.70
N ALA A 89 18.84 -9.26 -1.68
CA ALA A 89 19.77 -8.78 -2.69
C ALA A 89 20.40 -7.46 -2.23
N PRO A 90 21.67 -7.20 -2.57
CA PRO A 90 22.29 -5.91 -2.31
C PRO A 90 21.54 -4.80 -3.05
N ARG A 91 21.39 -3.64 -2.41
CA ARG A 91 20.68 -2.47 -2.98
C ARG A 91 21.17 -2.08 -4.38
N SER A 92 22.47 -2.19 -4.62
CA SER A 92 23.08 -1.92 -5.92
C SER A 92 22.52 -2.81 -7.03
N ALA A 93 22.21 -4.08 -6.73
CA ALA A 93 21.61 -5.01 -7.68
C ALA A 93 20.12 -4.72 -7.93
N VAL A 94 19.38 -4.24 -6.92
CA VAL A 94 17.95 -3.91 -7.06
C VAL A 94 17.73 -2.59 -7.82
N ARG A 95 18.62 -1.60 -7.65
CA ARG A 95 18.53 -0.28 -8.32
C ARG A 95 18.96 -0.26 -9.79
N GLY A 96 19.36 -1.40 -10.37
CA GLY A 96 19.67 -1.51 -11.80
C GLY A 96 20.89 -0.71 -12.27
N ARG A 97 21.79 -0.30 -11.36
CA ARG A 97 23.07 0.29 -11.75
C ARG A 97 24.09 -0.83 -11.87
N GLY A 98 24.36 -1.24 -13.11
CA GLY A 98 25.42 -2.19 -13.43
C GLY A 98 26.69 -1.88 -12.65
N ALA A 99 27.28 -2.92 -12.07
CA ALA A 99 28.58 -2.87 -11.43
C ALA A 99 29.56 -2.16 -12.37
N ARG A 100 30.00 -0.94 -12.02
CA ARG A 100 31.31 -0.48 -12.46
C ARG A 100 32.32 -1.29 -11.64
N PRO A 101 33.29 -1.97 -12.28
CA PRO A 101 34.33 -2.67 -11.53
C PRO A 101 35.08 -1.65 -10.68
N ALA A 102 35.28 -2.00 -9.41
CA ALA A 102 36.11 -1.22 -8.49
C ALA A 102 37.52 -1.10 -9.07
N ALA A 103 38.02 0.14 -9.17
CA ALA A 103 39.42 0.40 -9.45
C ALA A 103 40.30 -0.02 -8.24
N PRO A 104 41.57 -0.40 -8.45
CA PRO A 104 42.39 -1.06 -7.44
C PRO A 104 42.84 -0.12 -6.30
N PRO A 105 43.31 -0.67 -5.16
CA PRO A 105 43.45 0.06 -3.91
C PRO A 105 44.69 0.94 -3.91
N GLY A 106 44.50 2.24 -3.65
CA GLY A 106 45.57 3.21 -3.53
C GLY A 106 45.24 4.27 -2.51
N THR A 107 45.92 4.17 -1.36
CA THR A 107 46.19 5.23 -0.36
C THR A 107 44.99 5.91 0.32
N ALA A 108 44.73 5.46 1.56
CA ALA A 108 44.09 6.28 2.59
C ALA A 108 44.91 7.56 2.86
N PRO A 109 44.26 8.59 3.42
CA PRO A 109 44.70 8.99 4.74
C PRO A 109 43.55 9.01 5.75
N ALA A 110 43.91 8.62 6.98
CA ALA A 110 43.08 8.71 8.15
C ALA A 110 42.70 10.17 8.45
N ALA A 111 41.41 10.42 8.62
CA ALA A 111 40.91 11.58 9.33
C ALA A 111 39.70 11.14 10.16
N ALA A 112 39.70 11.57 11.42
CA ALA A 112 38.79 11.18 12.48
C ALA A 112 37.31 11.38 12.11
N TYR A 113 36.49 10.37 12.40
CA TYR A 113 35.03 10.46 12.33
C TYR A 113 34.51 11.12 13.61
N GLU A 114 34.32 12.43 13.58
CA GLU A 114 33.23 13.07 14.31
C GLU A 114 32.27 13.62 13.25
N HIS A 115 31.13 12.95 13.04
CA HIS A 115 30.07 13.46 12.17
C HIS A 115 28.77 13.59 12.98
N PRO A 116 28.19 14.80 13.08
CA PRO A 116 26.93 15.05 13.79
C PRO A 116 25.76 14.35 13.11
N TYR A 117 24.85 13.83 13.94
CA TYR A 117 23.60 13.20 13.53
C TYR A 117 22.67 14.21 12.83
N ASP A 118 22.42 14.03 11.54
CA ASP A 118 21.41 14.78 10.77
C ASP A 118 20.17 13.87 10.58
N PRO A 119 18.98 14.24 11.13
CA PRO A 119 17.80 13.38 11.10
C PRO A 119 16.95 13.51 9.82
N LEU A 120 17.38 14.27 8.80
CA LEU A 120 16.57 14.54 7.61
C LEU A 120 17.20 13.97 6.33
N ASN A 121 17.27 12.65 6.22
CA ASN A 121 17.42 11.98 4.92
C ASN A 121 17.00 10.51 5.05
N HIS A 122 15.74 10.21 4.74
CA HIS A 122 15.32 8.86 4.36
C HIS A 122 14.54 8.99 3.05
N GLU A 123 15.32 9.14 1.97
CA GLU A 123 14.85 9.07 0.59
C GLU A 123 14.10 7.75 0.33
N GLU A 124 12.90 7.95 -0.20
CA GLU A 124 12.11 7.03 -0.99
C GLU A 124 12.98 6.20 -1.94
N SER A 125 12.73 4.89 -2.07
CA SER A 125 13.41 4.06 -3.05
C SER A 125 12.40 3.30 -3.92
N ASP A 126 12.25 3.82 -5.14
CA ASP A 126 12.08 3.12 -6.41
C ASP A 126 11.11 1.94 -6.48
N VAL A 127 9.85 2.25 -6.82
CA VAL A 127 8.92 1.32 -7.48
C VAL A 127 8.28 1.92 -8.73
N LEU A 128 9.05 2.53 -9.64
CA LEU A 128 8.53 2.92 -10.96
C LEU A 128 9.60 2.86 -12.06
N ARG A 129 9.87 1.67 -12.60
CA ARG A 129 10.24 1.51 -14.02
C ARG A 129 9.80 0.15 -14.56
N ARG A 130 8.52 0.06 -14.92
CA ARG A 130 8.11 -0.67 -16.13
C ARG A 130 6.94 0.07 -16.76
N ALA A 131 7.28 0.91 -17.73
CA ALA A 131 6.34 1.48 -18.67
C ALA A 131 5.62 0.34 -19.40
N PHE A 132 4.28 0.41 -19.46
CA PHE A 132 3.51 -0.37 -20.42
C PHE A 132 2.88 0.62 -21.40
N MET A 133 3.38 0.58 -22.63
CA MET A 133 2.83 1.24 -23.80
C MET A 133 2.41 0.15 -24.78
N THR A 134 1.23 0.33 -25.39
CA THR A 134 0.59 -0.43 -26.50
C THR A 134 -0.13 -1.74 -26.12
N GLY A 135 -1.36 -2.02 -26.56
CA GLY A 135 -2.09 -1.46 -27.69
C GLY A 135 -3.60 -1.75 -27.68
N THR A 136 -4.24 -1.07 -28.63
CA THR A 136 -5.62 -1.10 -29.11
C THR A 136 -6.13 -2.49 -29.52
N GLY A 137 -7.44 -2.73 -29.33
CA GLY A 137 -8.20 -3.64 -30.21
C GLY A 137 -9.33 -4.50 -29.62
N ALA A 138 -10.56 -4.13 -29.97
CA ALA A 138 -11.70 -4.99 -30.33
C ALA A 138 -12.59 -5.69 -29.26
N THR A 139 -13.89 -5.46 -29.45
CA THR A 139 -15.10 -6.05 -28.87
C THR A 139 -15.31 -7.53 -29.23
N VAL A 140 -15.80 -8.36 -28.29
CA VAL A 140 -16.78 -9.44 -28.55
C VAL A 140 -17.68 -9.63 -27.32
N ALA A 141 -18.99 -9.67 -27.55
CA ALA A 141 -20.02 -10.00 -26.57
C ALA A 141 -20.18 -11.53 -26.42
N ALA A 142 -20.42 -12.01 -25.19
CA ALA A 142 -21.21 -13.22 -24.97
C ALA A 142 -21.78 -13.22 -23.54
N ALA A 143 -23.11 -13.23 -23.46
CA ALA A 143 -23.87 -13.41 -22.24
C ALA A 143 -23.88 -14.89 -21.83
N ALA A 144 -23.75 -15.18 -20.54
CA ALA A 144 -24.35 -16.34 -19.91
C ALA A 144 -24.58 -16.05 -18.42
N THR A 145 -25.85 -16.04 -18.08
CA THR A 145 -26.50 -15.84 -16.79
C THR A 145 -26.08 -16.87 -15.72
N LEU A 146 -25.80 -16.39 -14.51
CA LEU A 146 -26.07 -17.12 -13.25
C LEU A 146 -26.42 -16.11 -12.14
N GLY A 147 -27.72 -15.97 -11.89
CA GLY A 147 -28.40 -15.80 -10.59
C GLY A 147 -27.93 -14.74 -9.57
N PRO A 148 -28.80 -13.79 -9.17
CA PRO A 148 -28.46 -12.70 -8.25
C PRO A 148 -28.53 -13.14 -6.77
N LEU A 149 -27.56 -12.71 -5.97
CA LEU A 149 -27.79 -12.52 -4.53
C LEU A 149 -28.78 -11.35 -4.41
N GLY A 150 -30.00 -11.69 -3.99
CA GLY A 150 -31.16 -10.82 -4.05
C GLY A 150 -30.98 -9.47 -3.35
N LEU A 151 -30.97 -8.41 -4.15
CA LEU A 151 -31.58 -7.15 -3.78
C LEU A 151 -32.82 -7.02 -4.67
N ALA A 152 -33.98 -7.31 -4.07
CA ALA A 152 -35.26 -6.95 -4.66
C ALA A 152 -35.23 -5.44 -4.95
N THR A 153 -35.23 -5.08 -6.22
CA THR A 153 -35.49 -3.72 -6.68
C THR A 153 -36.98 -3.48 -6.53
N ASP A 154 -37.41 -3.08 -5.34
CA ASP A 154 -38.69 -2.40 -5.18
C ASP A 154 -38.55 -1.00 -5.77
N ALA A 155 -38.87 -0.90 -7.06
CA ALA A 155 -39.10 0.35 -7.76
C ALA A 155 -40.44 0.95 -7.30
N SER A 156 -40.49 1.44 -6.06
CA SER A 156 -41.43 2.44 -5.56
C SER A 156 -41.11 2.80 -4.10
N ALA A 157 -39.95 3.39 -3.85
CA ALA A 157 -39.72 4.14 -2.61
C ALA A 157 -39.60 5.61 -2.99
N ALA A 158 -40.63 6.41 -2.67
CA ALA A 158 -40.43 7.85 -2.51
C ALA A 158 -39.14 8.06 -1.72
N ALA A 159 -38.19 8.82 -2.27
CA ALA A 159 -36.81 8.95 -1.81
C ALA A 159 -36.72 8.87 -0.28
N ARG A 160 -36.47 7.66 0.24
CA ARG A 160 -36.55 7.40 1.67
C ARG A 160 -35.30 8.00 2.25
N ARG A 161 -35.45 9.09 3.01
CA ARG A 161 -34.32 9.73 3.67
C ARG A 161 -33.54 8.69 4.47
N PRO A 162 -32.21 8.66 4.38
CA PRO A 162 -31.39 7.68 5.05
C PRO A 162 -31.57 7.74 6.57
N GLY A 163 -31.54 6.57 7.17
CA GLY A 163 -31.61 6.31 8.59
C GLY A 163 -30.37 5.56 9.10
N ALA A 164 -30.50 4.98 10.30
CA ALA A 164 -29.38 4.34 10.99
C ALA A 164 -28.87 3.08 10.26
N SER A 165 -29.72 2.39 9.49
CA SER A 165 -29.33 1.23 8.68
C SER A 165 -28.39 1.62 7.55
N GLU A 166 -28.69 2.72 6.85
CA GLU A 166 -27.87 3.21 5.74
C GLU A 166 -26.51 3.70 6.25
N ALA A 167 -26.49 4.41 7.39
CA ALA A 167 -25.23 4.78 8.05
C ALA A 167 -24.38 3.56 8.43
N ALA A 168 -24.99 2.52 9.00
CA ALA A 168 -24.30 1.28 9.34
C ALA A 168 -23.77 0.54 8.10
N ALA A 169 -24.49 0.59 6.97
CA ALA A 169 -24.05 0.00 5.72
C ALA A 169 -22.79 0.68 5.15
N VAL A 170 -22.68 2.01 5.26
CA VAL A 170 -21.48 2.76 4.88
C VAL A 170 -20.29 2.37 5.77
N GLU A 171 -20.50 2.32 7.09
CA GLU A 171 -19.48 1.88 8.05
C GLU A 171 -19.01 0.43 7.77
N GLU A 172 -19.93 -0.47 7.39
CA GLU A 172 -19.60 -1.83 6.96
C GLU A 172 -18.81 -1.86 5.66
N ALA A 173 -19.16 -1.03 4.68
CA ALA A 173 -18.44 -0.95 3.42
C ALA A 173 -16.96 -0.55 3.64
N VAL A 174 -16.70 0.43 4.51
CA VAL A 174 -15.34 0.81 4.92
C VAL A 174 -14.57 -0.40 5.47
N ARG A 175 -15.17 -1.12 6.42
CA ARG A 175 -14.55 -2.31 7.04
C ARG A 175 -14.29 -3.40 6.01
N SER A 176 -15.26 -3.67 5.14
CA SER A 176 -15.18 -4.70 4.11
C SER A 176 -14.08 -4.41 3.10
N ILE A 177 -13.98 -3.16 2.64
CA ILE A 177 -12.92 -2.74 1.72
C ILE A 177 -11.55 -2.94 2.35
N ARG A 178 -11.36 -2.51 3.61
CA ARG A 178 -10.09 -2.68 4.31
C ARG A 178 -9.70 -4.14 4.43
N LEU A 179 -10.63 -5.02 4.78
CA LEU A 179 -10.40 -6.46 4.87
C LEU A 179 -10.12 -7.13 3.52
N LEU A 180 -10.76 -6.65 2.45
CA LEU A 180 -10.53 -7.14 1.10
C LEU A 180 -9.17 -6.70 0.55
N ASP A 181 -8.79 -5.44 0.76
CA ASP A 181 -7.48 -4.91 0.37
C ASP A 181 -6.35 -5.68 1.06
N ASP A 182 -6.50 -5.84 2.36
CA ASP A 182 -5.72 -6.72 3.20
C ASP A 182 -5.52 -8.11 2.55
N LYS A 183 -6.59 -8.75 2.08
CA LYS A 183 -6.51 -10.12 1.57
C LYS A 183 -6.04 -10.21 0.11
N HIS A 184 -6.32 -9.20 -0.71
CA HIS A 184 -6.26 -9.30 -2.17
C HIS A 184 -5.42 -8.21 -2.85
N GLY A 185 -5.03 -7.16 -2.12
CA GLY A 185 -4.36 -5.98 -2.64
C GLY A 185 -5.28 -5.05 -3.42
N ALA A 186 -4.75 -3.87 -3.74
CA ALA A 186 -5.54 -2.72 -4.16
C ALA A 186 -6.04 -2.73 -5.61
N ASP A 187 -5.26 -3.24 -6.57
CA ASP A 187 -5.44 -2.92 -8.00
C ASP A 187 -6.76 -3.46 -8.59
N GLY A 188 -7.14 -4.68 -8.20
CA GLY A 188 -8.45 -5.26 -8.56
C GLY A 188 -9.62 -4.69 -7.77
N LEU A 189 -9.35 -4.12 -6.60
CA LEU A 189 -10.36 -3.64 -5.66
C LEU A 189 -10.75 -2.18 -5.92
N TYR A 190 -9.82 -1.33 -6.32
CA TYR A 190 -10.05 0.10 -6.56
C TYR A 190 -11.27 0.37 -7.44
N ARG A 191 -11.36 -0.30 -8.60
CA ARG A 191 -12.50 -0.14 -9.52
C ARG A 191 -13.84 -0.54 -8.91
N ARG A 192 -13.84 -1.53 -8.01
CA ARG A 192 -15.05 -2.02 -7.33
C ARG A 192 -15.42 -1.13 -6.15
N ALA A 193 -14.44 -0.54 -5.47
CA ALA A 193 -14.63 0.34 -4.33
C ALA A 193 -15.27 1.70 -4.71
N ALA A 194 -15.27 2.06 -6.01
CA ALA A 194 -15.96 3.24 -6.51
C ALA A 194 -17.50 3.15 -6.35
N GLU A 195 -18.08 1.95 -6.36
CA GLU A 195 -19.53 1.77 -6.18
C GLU A 195 -20.00 2.16 -4.77
N PRO A 196 -19.48 1.59 -3.66
CA PRO A 196 -19.91 1.99 -2.33
C PRO A 196 -19.63 3.46 -2.03
N LEU A 197 -18.56 4.06 -2.59
CA LEU A 197 -18.29 5.49 -2.42
C LEU A 197 -19.36 6.35 -3.09
N ARG A 198 -19.76 6.03 -4.33
CA ARG A 198 -20.88 6.72 -4.99
C ARG A 198 -22.21 6.53 -4.24
N ALA A 199 -22.45 5.34 -3.69
CA ALA A 199 -23.64 5.09 -2.89
C ALA A 199 -23.64 5.96 -1.61
N ALA A 200 -22.50 6.10 -0.93
CA ALA A 200 -22.38 6.96 0.24
C ALA A 200 -22.66 8.44 -0.08
N TYR A 201 -22.14 8.97 -1.20
CA TYR A 201 -22.46 10.33 -1.63
C TYR A 201 -23.94 10.52 -1.98
N ALA A 202 -24.56 9.54 -2.65
CA ALA A 202 -26.00 9.59 -2.92
C ALA A 202 -26.85 9.63 -1.62
N LEU A 203 -26.40 8.95 -0.55
CA LEU A 203 -27.05 9.04 0.76
C LEU A 203 -26.87 10.42 1.40
N LEU A 204 -25.69 11.04 1.26
CA LEU A 204 -25.46 12.41 1.72
C LEU A 204 -26.34 13.41 0.99
N ASP A 205 -26.44 13.31 -0.34
CA ASP A 205 -27.30 14.16 -1.18
C ASP A 205 -28.78 14.00 -0.85
N ALA A 206 -29.22 12.77 -0.54
CA ALA A 206 -30.59 12.50 -0.13
C ALA A 206 -30.95 13.14 1.23
N GLY A 207 -29.96 13.36 2.09
CA GLY A 207 -30.09 14.03 3.38
C GLY A 207 -30.82 13.21 4.46
N ALA A 208 -30.16 12.95 5.59
CA ALA A 208 -30.78 12.27 6.72
C ALA A 208 -31.76 13.17 7.48
N THR A 209 -32.78 12.58 8.09
CA THR A 209 -33.71 13.33 8.96
C THR A 209 -33.13 13.66 10.33
N ARG A 210 -32.29 12.77 10.86
CA ARG A 210 -31.68 12.91 12.18
C ARG A 210 -30.25 13.39 12.04
N GLN A 211 -29.88 14.40 12.83
CA GLN A 211 -28.54 14.96 12.85
C GLN A 211 -27.47 13.89 13.13
N THR A 212 -27.71 13.01 14.09
CA THR A 212 -26.79 11.91 14.43
C THR A 212 -26.57 10.92 13.28
N THR A 213 -27.56 10.74 12.40
CA THR A 213 -27.42 9.92 11.20
C THR A 213 -26.62 10.65 10.13
N ALA A 214 -26.86 11.95 9.94
CA ALA A 214 -26.08 12.77 9.01
C ALA A 214 -24.59 12.79 9.38
N GLU A 215 -24.27 12.99 10.66
CA GLU A 215 -22.89 12.96 11.17
C GLU A 215 -22.20 11.62 10.90
N ARG A 216 -22.87 10.50 11.16
CA ARG A 216 -22.35 9.15 10.86
C ARG A 216 -22.14 8.92 9.37
N LEU A 217 -23.06 9.40 8.52
CA LEU A 217 -22.92 9.29 7.07
C LEU A 217 -21.73 10.10 6.56
N HIS A 218 -21.53 11.32 7.08
CA HIS A 218 -20.37 12.14 6.70
C HIS A 218 -19.05 11.50 7.15
N ALA A 219 -18.98 11.05 8.41
CA ALA A 219 -17.79 10.35 8.91
C ALA A 219 -17.50 9.09 8.09
N GLY A 220 -18.53 8.27 7.84
CA GLY A 220 -18.42 7.07 7.01
C GLY A 220 -18.00 7.35 5.58
N ALA A 221 -18.55 8.38 4.93
CA ALA A 221 -18.18 8.77 3.57
C ALA A 221 -16.73 9.28 3.50
N GLY A 222 -16.29 10.06 4.49
CA GLY A 222 -14.90 10.49 4.59
C GLY A 222 -13.92 9.32 4.77
N GLU A 223 -14.21 8.40 5.70
CA GLU A 223 -13.41 7.19 5.91
C GLU A 223 -13.40 6.27 4.67
N LEU A 224 -14.49 6.25 3.92
CA LEU A 224 -14.60 5.52 2.65
C LEU A 224 -13.76 6.18 1.56
N ALA A 225 -13.77 7.52 1.46
CA ALA A 225 -12.91 8.26 0.56
C ALA A 225 -11.42 8.03 0.89
N ILE A 226 -11.03 8.03 2.17
CA ILE A 226 -9.66 7.64 2.57
C ILE A 226 -9.33 6.22 2.12
N SER A 227 -10.24 5.27 2.36
CA SER A 227 -10.02 3.88 1.99
C SER A 227 -9.88 3.70 0.48
N VAL A 228 -10.71 4.36 -0.33
CA VAL A 228 -10.60 4.35 -1.81
C VAL A 228 -9.33 5.07 -2.27
N GLY A 229 -8.96 6.18 -1.63
CA GLY A 229 -7.71 6.89 -1.90
C GLY A 229 -6.48 6.03 -1.64
N TRP A 230 -6.49 5.22 -0.57
CA TRP A 230 -5.45 4.24 -0.29
C TRP A 230 -5.32 3.20 -1.40
N LEU A 231 -6.45 2.65 -1.87
CA LEU A 231 -6.43 1.72 -3.00
C LEU A 231 -5.88 2.37 -4.27
N ALA A 232 -6.27 3.61 -4.56
CA ALA A 232 -5.76 4.35 -5.70
C ALA A 232 -4.24 4.56 -5.60
N HIS A 233 -3.76 4.94 -4.41
CA HIS A 233 -2.34 5.15 -4.13
C HIS A 233 -1.54 3.88 -4.39
N ASP A 234 -1.95 2.74 -3.82
CA ASP A 234 -1.25 1.46 -3.96
C ASP A 234 -1.35 0.87 -5.37
N SER A 235 -2.35 1.31 -6.14
CA SER A 235 -2.49 1.02 -7.57
C SER A 235 -1.66 1.96 -8.46
N GLY A 236 -0.87 2.88 -7.89
CA GLY A 236 -0.05 3.85 -8.62
C GLY A 236 -0.82 5.02 -9.25
N ARG A 237 -2.10 5.21 -8.88
CA ARG A 237 -2.98 6.29 -9.38
C ARG A 237 -2.94 7.48 -8.41
N PHE A 238 -1.82 8.18 -8.38
CA PHE A 238 -1.58 9.24 -7.39
C PHE A 238 -2.52 10.45 -7.52
N ASP A 239 -2.99 10.76 -8.73
CA ASP A 239 -3.94 11.87 -8.94
C ASP A 239 -5.34 11.53 -8.43
N ASP A 240 -5.79 10.30 -8.64
CA ASP A 240 -7.02 9.77 -8.06
C ASP A 240 -6.92 9.75 -6.52
N ALA A 241 -5.80 9.24 -5.98
CA ALA A 241 -5.55 9.24 -4.54
C ALA A 241 -5.60 10.65 -3.93
N ARG A 242 -4.97 11.63 -4.58
CA ARG A 242 -5.00 13.04 -4.16
C ARG A 242 -6.42 13.58 -4.12
N SER A 243 -7.22 13.26 -5.14
CA SER A 243 -8.62 13.69 -5.22
C SER A 243 -9.43 13.14 -4.06
N HIS A 244 -9.31 11.84 -3.79
CA HIS A 244 -10.04 11.20 -2.68
C HIS A 244 -9.60 11.69 -1.30
N TYR A 245 -8.30 11.90 -1.06
CA TYR A 245 -7.85 12.46 0.21
C TYR A 245 -8.29 13.93 0.39
N ALA A 246 -8.35 14.71 -0.69
CA ALA A 246 -8.90 16.06 -0.66
C ALA A 246 -10.41 16.06 -0.36
N GLU A 247 -11.18 15.12 -0.91
CA GLU A 247 -12.60 14.94 -0.59
C GLU A 247 -12.82 14.56 0.86
N ALA A 248 -12.01 13.65 1.41
CA ALA A 248 -12.04 13.29 2.82
C ALA A 248 -11.71 14.49 3.72
N LEU A 249 -10.69 15.27 3.38
CA LEU A 249 -10.31 16.49 4.12
C LEU A 249 -11.41 17.55 4.08
N ALA A 250 -12.03 17.76 2.91
CA ALA A 250 -13.16 18.67 2.76
C ALA A 250 -14.33 18.23 3.64
N THR A 251 -14.64 16.92 3.63
CA THR A 251 -15.69 16.34 4.46
C THR A 251 -15.42 16.55 5.95
N ALA A 252 -14.19 16.26 6.40
CA ALA A 252 -13.77 16.45 7.79
C ALA A 252 -13.91 17.90 8.26
N ARG A 253 -13.51 18.86 7.42
CA ARG A 253 -13.61 20.29 7.73
C ARG A 253 -15.04 20.80 7.74
N MET A 254 -15.88 20.32 6.83
CA MET A 254 -17.30 20.67 6.81
C MET A 254 -18.02 20.16 8.07
N THR A 255 -17.65 19.00 8.60
CA THR A 255 -18.26 18.42 9.81
C THR A 255 -17.53 18.74 11.11
N GLY A 256 -16.35 19.35 11.05
CA GLY A 256 -15.51 19.60 12.22
C GLY A 256 -15.01 18.32 12.89
N ASP A 257 -14.69 17.28 12.10
CA ASP A 257 -14.13 16.02 12.60
C ASP A 257 -12.58 16.05 12.59
N PRO A 258 -11.92 16.31 13.73
CA PRO A 258 -10.46 16.39 13.80
C PRO A 258 -9.78 15.03 13.59
N GLY A 259 -10.47 13.92 13.89
CA GLY A 259 -9.93 12.57 13.71
C GLY A 259 -9.81 12.23 12.23
N LEU A 260 -10.89 12.47 11.49
CA LEU A 260 -10.91 12.29 10.03
C LEU A 260 -9.95 13.27 9.34
N GLU A 261 -9.86 14.52 9.80
CA GLU A 261 -8.93 15.51 9.24
C GLU A 261 -7.47 15.06 9.40
N ALA A 262 -7.08 14.61 10.61
CA ALA A 262 -5.75 14.06 10.84
C ALA A 262 -5.48 12.82 9.97
N HIS A 263 -6.47 11.94 9.80
CA HIS A 263 -6.36 10.75 8.99
C HIS A 263 -6.14 11.09 7.50
N ALA A 264 -6.88 12.07 6.97
CA ALA A 264 -6.72 12.56 5.60
C ALA A 264 -5.33 13.19 5.39
N PHE A 265 -4.83 13.96 6.35
CA PHE A 265 -3.48 14.54 6.28
C PHE A 265 -2.38 13.47 6.27
N CYS A 266 -2.46 12.49 7.18
CA CYS A 266 -1.51 11.39 7.23
C CYS A 266 -1.42 10.65 5.88
N ASN A 267 -2.56 10.44 5.22
CA ASN A 267 -2.58 9.77 3.93
C ASN A 267 -2.09 10.67 2.78
N THR A 268 -2.44 11.96 2.82
CA THR A 268 -1.94 12.94 1.84
C THR A 268 -0.42 13.09 1.92
N ALA A 269 0.18 12.92 3.09
CA ALA A 269 1.63 13.00 3.26
C ALA A 269 2.39 11.94 2.42
N PHE A 270 1.79 10.78 2.13
CA PHE A 270 2.38 9.79 1.22
C PHE A 270 2.47 10.26 -0.25
N LEU A 271 1.77 11.35 -0.60
CA LEU A 271 1.80 11.95 -1.94
C LEU A 271 2.79 13.11 -2.06
N ALA A 272 3.38 13.56 -0.95
CA ALA A 272 4.37 14.62 -0.95
C ALA A 272 5.72 14.06 -1.42
N ARG A 273 6.11 14.43 -2.64
CA ARG A 273 7.42 14.14 -3.24
C ARG A 273 8.06 15.44 -3.68
#